data_AF-A0A1X1IXN9-F1
#
_entry.id   AF-A0A1X1IXN9-F1
#
_cell.length_a   1.000
_cell.length_b   1.000
_cell.length_c   1.000
_cell.angle_alpha   90.00
_cell.angle_beta   90.00
_cell.angle_gamma   90.00
#
_symmetry.space_group_name_H-M   'P 1'
#
loop_
_entity.id
_entity.type
_entity.pdbx_description
1 polymer ?
#
loop_
_entity_poly.entity_id
_entity_poly.type
_entity_poly.pdbx_seq_one_letter_code
_entity_poly.pdbx_strand_id
1 'polypeptide(L)'
;MNLKELYEESKGIVNKCRKEYHLHLWEKEDWEQEGMLCLYELVSHHPELLVGERRRLYVCFKTKFRNRILDYIRKQESHKRRFDKEPYEEVSEISHRLGEKGLRLDDYYLFHELLKNYKASQGKEKQEQLERLMGGECFKGRKALLGELRVVLSDFR
;
A
#
# COMPACT_ATOMS: atom_id res chain seq x y z
N MET A 1 16.62 -23.83 23.17
CA MET A 1 16.24 -22.79 22.20
C MET A 1 15.09 -22.01 22.80
N ASN A 2 15.22 -20.68 22.95
CA ASN A 2 14.10 -19.85 23.37
C ASN A 2 13.32 -19.37 22.13
N LEU A 3 12.19 -20.01 21.83
CA LEU A 3 11.35 -19.64 20.69
C LEU A 3 10.83 -18.20 20.81
N LYS A 4 10.59 -17.71 22.03
CA LYS A 4 10.09 -16.35 22.25
C LYS A 4 11.10 -15.29 21.84
N GLU A 5 12.37 -15.49 22.17
CA GLU A 5 13.47 -14.59 21.75
C GLU A 5 13.61 -14.58 20.22
N LEU A 6 13.63 -15.76 19.59
CA LEU A 6 13.71 -15.89 18.13
C LEU A 6 12.51 -15.25 17.42
N TYR A 7 11.34 -15.38 18.01
CA TYR A 7 10.14 -14.72 17.50
C TYR A 7 10.25 -13.20 17.62
N GLU A 8 10.71 -12.67 18.75
CA GLU A 8 10.83 -11.22 18.93
C GLU A 8 11.79 -10.59 17.91
N GLU A 9 12.89 -11.26 17.58
CA GLU A 9 13.81 -10.85 16.51
C GLU A 9 13.14 -10.82 15.12
N SER A 10 12.23 -11.75 14.85
CA SER A 10 11.56 -11.91 13.55
C SER A 10 10.18 -11.23 13.48
N LYS A 11 9.71 -10.65 14.59
CA LYS A 11 8.39 -10.01 14.73
C LYS A 11 8.15 -8.89 13.72
N GLY A 12 9.22 -8.21 13.29
CA GLY A 12 9.16 -7.22 12.22
C GLY A 12 8.59 -7.78 10.90
N ILE A 13 8.83 -9.05 10.59
CA ILE A 13 8.30 -9.73 9.40
C ILE A 13 6.79 -9.90 9.48
N VAL A 14 6.29 -10.33 10.64
CA VAL A 14 4.85 -10.51 10.92
C VAL A 14 4.15 -9.15 10.87
N ASN A 15 4.69 -8.16 11.57
CA ASN A 15 4.17 -6.79 11.58
C ASN A 15 4.12 -6.16 10.19
N LYS A 16 5.13 -6.42 9.35
CA LYS A 16 5.13 -5.95 7.96
C LYS A 16 4.02 -6.62 7.15
N CYS A 17 3.85 -7.94 7.26
CA CYS A 17 2.77 -8.65 6.57
C CYS A 17 1.40 -8.17 7.03
N ARG A 18 1.20 -7.93 8.33
CA ARG A 18 -0.05 -7.38 8.88
C ARG A 18 -0.41 -6.00 8.32
N LYS A 19 0.59 -5.19 7.97
CA LYS A 19 0.37 -3.89 7.32
C LYS A 19 0.09 -4.02 5.82
N GLU A 20 0.64 -5.03 5.18
CA GLU A 20 0.48 -5.28 3.74
C GLU A 20 -0.85 -5.99 3.41
N TYR A 21 -1.38 -6.78 4.33
CA TYR A 21 -2.54 -7.65 4.11
C TYR A 21 -3.59 -7.46 5.19
N HIS A 22 -4.85 -7.48 4.79
CA HIS A 22 -6.00 -7.49 5.68
C HIS A 22 -6.61 -8.89 5.74
N LEU A 23 -6.76 -9.43 6.95
CA LEU A 23 -7.51 -10.65 7.23
C LEU A 23 -8.68 -10.29 8.13
N HIS A 24 -9.90 -10.56 7.65
CA HIS A 24 -11.11 -10.26 8.41
C HIS A 24 -11.13 -11.08 9.72
N LEU A 25 -11.61 -10.46 10.81
CA LEU A 25 -11.63 -10.98 12.19
C LEU A 25 -10.27 -11.21 12.86
N TRP A 26 -9.15 -10.92 12.20
CA TRP A 26 -7.84 -11.09 12.83
C TRP A 26 -7.43 -9.83 13.60
N GLU A 27 -7.26 -9.99 14.90
CA GLU A 27 -6.64 -9.02 15.78
C GLU A 27 -5.12 -9.14 15.73
N LYS A 28 -4.41 -8.16 16.32
CA LYS A 28 -2.94 -8.16 16.34
C LYS A 28 -2.42 -9.44 16.99
N GLU A 29 -3.11 -9.92 18.00
CA GLU A 29 -2.83 -11.12 18.76
C GLU A 29 -2.91 -12.36 17.88
N ASP A 30 -3.88 -12.46 16.96
CA ASP A 30 -3.99 -13.57 16.00
C ASP A 30 -2.80 -13.60 15.04
N TRP A 31 -2.39 -12.42 14.54
CA TRP A 31 -1.17 -12.31 13.73
C TRP A 31 0.07 -12.73 14.50
N GLU A 32 0.16 -12.36 15.78
CA GLU A 32 1.29 -12.72 16.63
C GLU A 32 1.33 -14.24 16.89
N GLN A 33 0.19 -14.83 17.22
CA GLN A 33 0.04 -16.26 17.45
C GLN A 33 0.37 -17.09 16.21
N GLU A 34 -0.22 -16.75 15.05
CA GLU A 34 0.06 -17.46 13.80
C GLU A 34 1.53 -17.31 13.39
N GLY A 35 2.10 -16.12 13.60
CA GLY A 35 3.53 -15.89 13.36
C GLY A 35 4.41 -16.84 14.20
N MET A 36 4.08 -17.00 15.47
CA MET A 36 4.81 -17.88 16.37
C MET A 36 4.62 -19.36 16.00
N LEU A 37 3.41 -19.78 15.64
CA LEU A 37 3.12 -21.14 15.16
C LEU A 37 3.89 -21.46 13.88
N CYS A 38 3.85 -20.56 12.89
CA CYS A 38 4.56 -20.72 11.64
C CYS A 38 6.08 -20.79 11.84
N LEU A 39 6.63 -20.00 12.77
CA LEU A 39 8.06 -20.03 13.09
C LEU A 39 8.43 -21.35 13.79
N TYR A 40 7.62 -21.79 14.74
CA TYR A 40 7.81 -23.06 15.43
C TYR A 40 7.81 -24.22 14.45
N GLU A 41 6.78 -24.34 13.61
CA GLU A 41 6.70 -25.39 12.60
C GLU A 41 7.91 -25.39 11.67
N LEU A 42 8.32 -24.21 11.18
CA LEU A 42 9.48 -24.09 10.30
C LEU A 42 10.73 -24.66 10.96
N VAL A 43 10.98 -24.27 12.20
CA VAL A 43 12.17 -24.68 12.95
C VAL A 43 12.10 -26.14 13.38
N SER A 44 10.92 -26.66 13.71
CA SER A 44 10.72 -28.06 14.06
C SER A 44 10.96 -29.00 12.87
N HIS A 45 10.54 -28.61 11.67
CA HIS A 45 10.77 -29.41 10.46
C HIS A 45 12.18 -29.23 9.88
N HIS A 46 12.81 -28.07 10.14
CA HIS A 46 14.12 -27.71 9.61
C HIS A 46 15.05 -27.21 10.73
N PRO A 47 15.45 -28.08 11.67
CA PRO A 47 16.32 -27.70 12.79
C PRO A 47 17.68 -27.17 12.34
N GLU A 48 18.15 -27.52 11.13
CA GLU A 48 19.37 -27.01 10.51
C GLU A 48 19.38 -25.49 10.35
N LEU A 49 18.21 -24.85 10.25
CA LEU A 49 18.08 -23.39 10.15
C LEU A 49 18.45 -22.67 11.45
N LEU A 50 18.49 -23.38 12.58
CA LEU A 50 18.92 -22.80 13.87
C LEU A 50 20.43 -22.76 14.04
N VAL A 51 21.13 -23.72 13.45
CA VAL A 51 22.59 -23.87 13.56
C VAL A 51 23.30 -23.03 12.49
N GLY A 52 22.66 -22.81 11.34
CA GLY A 52 23.18 -22.02 10.24
C GLY A 52 23.01 -20.50 10.39
N GLU A 53 23.22 -19.80 9.28
CA GLU A 53 23.10 -18.33 9.21
C GLU A 53 21.66 -17.86 9.48
N ARG A 54 21.46 -17.04 10.51
CA ARG A 54 20.15 -16.46 10.90
C ARG A 54 19.38 -15.84 9.75
N ARG A 55 20.09 -15.20 8.81
CA ARG A 55 19.50 -14.60 7.61
C ARG A 55 18.69 -15.62 6.79
N ARG A 56 19.17 -16.85 6.65
CA ARG A 56 18.46 -17.91 5.90
C ARG A 56 17.15 -18.26 6.58
N LEU A 57 17.14 -18.40 7.90
CA LEU A 57 15.93 -18.63 8.69
C LEU A 57 14.91 -17.50 8.48
N TYR A 58 15.32 -16.23 8.53
CA TYR A 58 14.41 -15.10 8.32
C TYR A 58 13.82 -15.05 6.90
N VAL A 59 14.61 -15.38 5.86
CA VAL A 59 14.13 -15.44 4.47
C VAL A 59 13.11 -16.57 4.28
N CYS A 60 13.41 -17.76 4.82
CA CYS A 60 12.50 -18.90 4.79
C CYS A 60 11.21 -18.60 5.56
N PHE A 61 11.33 -18.04 6.77
CA PHE A 61 10.19 -17.67 7.60
C PHE A 61 9.30 -16.63 6.93
N LYS A 62 9.90 -15.54 6.40
CA LYS A 62 9.17 -14.52 5.63
C LYS A 62 8.36 -15.14 4.49
N THR A 63 8.97 -16.05 3.74
CA THR A 63 8.33 -16.68 2.57
C THR A 63 7.19 -17.60 3.02
N LYS A 64 7.43 -18.47 4.00
CA LYS A 64 6.44 -19.39 4.54
C LYS A 64 5.25 -18.68 5.17
N PHE A 65 5.52 -17.67 6.01
CA PHE A 65 4.48 -16.89 6.67
C PHE A 65 3.62 -16.13 5.66
N ARG A 66 4.22 -15.44 4.69
CA ARG A 66 3.48 -14.75 3.62
C ARG A 66 2.59 -15.71 2.83
N ASN A 67 3.10 -16.89 2.45
CA ASN A 67 2.31 -17.89 1.72
C ASN A 67 1.12 -18.37 2.55
N ARG A 68 1.32 -18.60 3.85
CA ARG A 68 0.24 -19.00 4.76
C ARG A 68 -0.84 -17.92 4.88
N ILE A 69 -0.47 -16.65 4.98
CA ILE A 69 -1.43 -15.52 4.98
C ILE A 69 -2.20 -15.48 3.67
N LEU A 70 -1.54 -15.63 2.52
CA LEU A 70 -2.22 -15.69 1.22
C LEU A 70 -3.20 -16.86 1.13
N ASP A 71 -2.87 -18.01 1.73
CA ASP A 71 -3.80 -19.14 1.79
C ASP A 71 -5.01 -18.85 2.69
N TYR A 72 -4.84 -18.12 3.79
CA TYR A 72 -5.98 -17.65 4.59
C TYR A 72 -6.87 -16.70 3.80
N ILE A 73 -6.30 -15.75 3.06
CA ILE A 73 -7.05 -14.82 2.20
C ILE A 73 -7.84 -15.61 1.13
N ARG A 74 -7.18 -16.54 0.41
CA ARG A 74 -7.84 -17.39 -0.59
C ARG A 74 -8.98 -18.21 0.02
N LYS A 75 -8.79 -18.72 1.24
CA LYS A 75 -9.81 -19.46 1.98
C LYS A 75 -11.01 -18.57 2.34
N GLN A 76 -10.78 -17.31 2.72
CA GLN A 76 -11.84 -16.32 2.96
C GLN A 76 -12.59 -15.94 1.67
N GLU A 77 -11.88 -15.86 0.54
CA GLU A 77 -12.48 -15.56 -0.77
C GLU A 77 -13.29 -16.73 -1.34
N SER A 78 -13.13 -17.94 -0.79
CA SER A 78 -13.86 -19.13 -1.22
C SER A 78 -15.37 -18.99 -1.03
N HIS A 79 -16.11 -19.31 -2.08
CA HIS A 79 -17.56 -19.11 -2.20
C HIS A 79 -18.41 -19.79 -1.08
N LYS A 80 -17.87 -20.82 -0.42
CA LYS A 80 -18.55 -21.55 0.67
C LYS A 80 -18.48 -20.83 2.02
N ARG A 81 -17.67 -19.78 2.16
CA ARG A 81 -17.48 -18.99 3.41
C ARG A 81 -17.93 -17.54 3.27
N ARG A 82 -18.84 -17.27 2.33
CA ARG A 82 -19.43 -15.93 2.12
C ARG A 82 -20.13 -15.36 3.35
N PHE A 83 -20.58 -16.20 4.28
CA PHE A 83 -21.16 -15.77 5.56
C PHE A 83 -20.13 -15.17 6.53
N ASP A 84 -18.86 -15.55 6.40
CA ASP A 84 -17.74 -15.00 7.19
C ASP A 84 -17.15 -13.73 6.54
N LYS A 85 -17.76 -13.23 5.45
CA LYS A 85 -17.40 -11.92 4.89
C LYS A 85 -18.25 -10.86 5.56
N GLU A 86 -17.64 -9.73 5.88
CA GLU A 86 -18.36 -8.51 6.21
C GLU A 86 -19.40 -8.21 5.11
N PRO A 87 -20.53 -7.57 5.46
CA PRO A 87 -21.40 -6.97 4.46
C PRO A 87 -20.55 -6.12 3.51
N TYR A 88 -20.95 -6.05 2.25
CA TYR A 88 -20.29 -5.15 1.31
C TYR A 88 -20.24 -3.73 1.89
N GLU A 89 -19.05 -3.26 2.24
CA GLU A 89 -18.80 -1.87 2.58
C GLU A 89 -18.49 -1.10 1.30
N GLU A 90 -19.26 -0.05 1.04
CA GLU A 90 -19.03 0.85 -0.08
C GLU A 90 -17.68 1.55 0.09
N VAL A 91 -16.85 1.49 -0.95
CA VAL A 91 -15.50 2.09 -0.94
C VAL A 91 -15.57 3.60 -0.66
N SER A 92 -16.67 4.24 -1.06
CA SER A 92 -16.95 5.64 -0.77
C SER A 92 -17.07 5.95 0.73
N GLU A 93 -17.57 5.00 1.54
CA GLU A 93 -17.73 5.18 2.99
C GLU A 93 -16.40 5.04 3.73
N ILE A 94 -15.52 4.15 3.27
CA ILE A 94 -14.20 3.90 3.86
C ILE A 94 -13.04 4.64 3.19
N SER A 95 -13.30 5.43 2.14
CA SER A 95 -12.30 6.21 1.40
C SER A 95 -11.38 7.04 2.32
N HIS A 96 -11.92 7.59 3.41
CA HIS A 96 -11.16 8.35 4.40
C HIS A 96 -10.10 7.54 5.17
N ARG A 97 -10.24 6.20 5.22
CA ARG A 97 -9.30 5.26 5.87
C ARG A 97 -8.32 4.64 4.87
N LEU A 98 -8.69 4.61 3.60
CA LEU A 98 -7.81 4.18 2.53
C LEU A 98 -6.83 5.31 2.27
N GLY A 99 -5.53 5.00 2.31
CA GLY A 99 -4.48 5.95 1.92
C GLY A 99 -4.48 6.15 0.41
N GLU A 100 -5.56 6.71 -0.15
CA GLU A 100 -5.64 7.04 -1.57
C GLU A 100 -4.55 8.06 -1.88
N LYS A 101 -3.62 7.68 -2.75
CA LYS A 101 -2.57 8.58 -3.27
C LYS A 101 -3.08 9.54 -4.35
N GLY A 102 -4.40 9.69 -4.48
CA GLY A 102 -5.07 10.44 -5.55
C GLY A 102 -5.84 11.64 -5.02
N LEU A 103 -6.22 12.53 -5.95
CA LEU A 103 -7.18 13.61 -5.68
C LEU A 103 -8.59 13.01 -5.54
N ARG A 104 -9.41 13.57 -4.64
CA ARG A 104 -10.84 13.26 -4.60
C ARG A 104 -11.50 13.68 -5.92
N LEU A 105 -12.69 13.14 -6.20
CA LEU A 105 -13.42 13.46 -7.43
C LEU A 105 -13.66 14.97 -7.58
N ASP A 106 -14.09 15.63 -6.51
CA ASP A 106 -14.37 17.06 -6.50
C ASP A 106 -13.09 17.88 -6.75
N ASP A 107 -12.01 17.52 -6.07
CA ASP A 107 -10.67 18.10 -6.26
C ASP A 107 -10.18 17.88 -7.69
N TYR A 108 -10.41 16.70 -8.26
CA TYR A 108 -10.06 16.37 -9.64
C TYR A 108 -10.82 17.25 -10.64
N TYR A 109 -12.13 17.46 -10.44
CA TYR A 109 -12.93 18.35 -11.27
C TYR A 109 -12.44 19.80 -11.19
N LEU A 110 -12.26 20.30 -9.96
CA LEU A 110 -11.78 21.65 -9.71
C LEU A 110 -10.40 21.89 -10.35
N PHE A 111 -9.49 20.91 -10.25
CA PHE A 111 -8.17 20.97 -10.86
C PHE A 111 -8.26 21.13 -12.39
N HIS A 112 -9.11 20.33 -13.05
CA HIS A 112 -9.28 20.41 -14.50
C HIS A 112 -9.95 21.71 -14.95
N GLU A 113 -10.90 22.23 -14.16
CA GLU A 113 -11.55 23.51 -14.45
C GLU A 113 -10.58 24.68 -14.34
N LEU A 114 -9.77 24.74 -13.27
CA LEU A 114 -8.74 25.77 -13.11
C LEU A 114 -7.71 25.72 -14.24
N LEU A 115 -7.26 24.53 -14.64
CA LEU A 115 -6.35 24.38 -15.78
C LEU A 115 -6.98 24.82 -17.10
N LYS A 116 -8.26 24.50 -17.32
CA LYS A 116 -8.99 24.91 -18.53
C LYS A 116 -9.12 26.44 -18.59
N ASN A 117 -9.46 27.07 -17.47
CA ASN A 117 -9.58 28.52 -17.36
C ASN A 117 -8.23 29.22 -17.56
N TYR A 118 -7.17 28.70 -16.92
CA TYR A 118 -5.81 29.18 -17.13
C TYR A 118 -5.39 29.06 -18.60
N LYS A 119 -5.60 27.90 -19.22
CA LYS A 119 -5.28 27.68 -20.64
C LYS A 119 -5.99 28.68 -21.55
N ALA A 120 -7.29 28.92 -21.30
CA ALA A 120 -8.09 29.87 -22.07
C ALA A 120 -7.61 31.32 -21.93
N SER A 121 -7.06 31.70 -20.77
CA SER A 121 -6.54 33.04 -20.53
C SER A 121 -5.10 33.27 -21.03
N GLN A 122 -4.41 32.22 -21.50
CA GLN A 122 -3.05 32.30 -22.01
C GLN A 122 -2.98 32.45 -23.54
N GLY A 123 -1.90 33.03 -24.05
CA GLY A 123 -1.57 33.04 -25.48
C GLY A 123 -1.14 31.67 -26.02
N LYS A 124 -1.13 31.50 -27.35
CA LYS A 124 -0.85 30.22 -28.04
C LYS A 124 0.45 29.53 -27.59
N GLU A 125 1.53 30.29 -27.41
CA GLU A 125 2.82 29.75 -26.98
C GLU A 125 2.76 29.11 -25.58
N LYS A 126 2.07 29.74 -24.63
CA LYS A 126 1.89 29.22 -23.27
C LYS A 126 0.92 28.04 -23.22
N GLN A 127 -0.10 28.02 -24.09
CA GLN A 127 -0.99 26.87 -24.23
C GLN A 127 -0.22 25.63 -24.69
N GLU A 128 0.68 25.79 -25.67
CA GLU A 128 1.54 24.71 -26.14
C GLU A 128 2.51 24.24 -25.04
N GLN A 129 3.11 25.17 -24.28
CA GLN A 129 3.94 24.82 -23.13
C GLN A 129 3.17 24.06 -22.04
N LEU A 130 1.90 24.40 -21.82
CA LEU A 130 1.03 23.67 -20.88
C LEU A 130 0.73 22.25 -21.37
N GLU A 131 0.41 22.06 -22.65
CA GLU A 131 0.20 20.72 -23.21
C GLU A 131 1.46 19.85 -23.10
N ARG A 132 2.63 20.43 -23.41
CA ARG A 132 3.92 19.75 -23.25
C ARG A 132 4.22 19.42 -21.78
N LEU A 133 3.83 20.29 -20.84
CA LEU A 133 3.94 20.02 -19.41
C LEU A 133 3.06 18.84 -18.99
N MET A 134 1.81 18.80 -19.45
CA MET A 134 0.88 17.71 -19.17
C MET A 134 1.35 16.38 -19.78
N GLY A 135 2.04 16.43 -20.93
CA GLY A 135 2.71 15.28 -21.55
C GLY A 135 4.01 14.83 -20.85
N GLY A 136 4.47 15.54 -19.83
CA GLY A 136 5.68 15.21 -19.08
C GLY A 136 6.99 15.61 -19.77
N GLU A 137 6.93 16.46 -20.79
CA GLU A 137 8.10 16.86 -21.58
C GLU A 137 9.00 17.88 -20.86
N CYS A 138 10.24 17.98 -21.34
CA CYS A 138 11.20 19.01 -20.93
C CYS A 138 11.26 20.13 -21.98
N PHE A 139 11.08 21.38 -21.55
CA PHE A 139 11.14 22.55 -22.41
C PHE A 139 11.69 23.78 -21.67
N LYS A 140 12.21 24.76 -22.43
CA LYS A 140 12.69 26.04 -21.89
C LYS A 140 11.50 26.82 -21.31
N GLY A 141 11.63 27.29 -20.07
CA GLY A 141 10.54 28.00 -19.37
C GLY A 141 9.67 27.12 -18.47
N ARG A 142 9.88 25.79 -18.42
CA ARG A 142 9.12 24.86 -17.57
C ARG A 142 9.05 25.28 -16.10
N LYS A 143 10.17 25.71 -15.52
CA LYS A 143 10.23 26.14 -14.11
C LYS A 143 9.40 27.40 -13.85
N ALA A 144 9.35 28.32 -14.82
CA ALA A 144 8.52 29.52 -14.72
C ALA A 144 7.03 29.16 -14.79
N LEU A 145 6.64 28.28 -15.73
CA LEU A 145 5.27 27.79 -15.85
C LEU A 145 4.80 27.06 -14.59
N LEU A 146 5.65 26.21 -14.00
CA LEU A 146 5.35 25.57 -12.70
C LEU A 146 5.20 26.58 -11.56
N GLY A 147 5.95 27.69 -11.60
CA GLY A 147 5.80 28.79 -10.66
C GLY A 147 4.43 29.49 -10.78
N GLU A 148 3.99 29.76 -12.01
CA GLU A 148 2.66 30.34 -12.30
C GLU A 148 1.53 29.39 -11.87
N LEU A 149 1.61 28.12 -12.25
CA LEU A 149 0.61 27.11 -11.88
C LEU A 149 0.51 26.93 -10.36
N ARG A 150 1.59 27.16 -9.61
CA ARG A 150 1.56 27.10 -8.14
C ARG A 150 0.71 28.21 -7.51
N VAL A 151 0.53 29.33 -8.20
CA VAL A 151 -0.36 30.42 -7.78
C VAL A 151 -1.79 30.11 -8.18
N VAL A 152 -1.99 29.61 -9.40
CA VAL A 152 -3.32 29.24 -9.93
C VAL A 152 -3.95 28.08 -9.14
N LEU A 153 -3.13 27.11 -8.72
CA LEU A 153 -3.54 25.93 -7.98
C LEU A 153 -3.24 26.06 -6.48
N SER A 154 -3.35 27.28 -5.93
CA SER A 154 -3.09 27.55 -4.51
C SER A 154 -3.92 26.67 -3.58
N ASP A 155 -5.11 26.28 -4.03
CA ASP A 155 -6.12 25.58 -3.22
C ASP A 155 -5.80 24.08 -3.03
N PHE A 156 -4.81 23.56 -3.75
CA PHE A 156 -4.37 22.15 -3.74
C PHE A 156 -3.09 21.90 -2.91
N ARG A 157 -2.71 22.84 -2.05
CA ARG A 157 -1.45 22.80 -1.29
C ARG A 157 -1.50 21.99 0.00
#